data_AF-A0A7J8RUV7-F1
#
_entry.id   AF-A0A7J8RUV7-F1
#
_cell.length_a   1.000
_cell.length_b   1.000
_cell.length_c   1.000
_cell.angle_alpha   90.00
_cell.angle_beta   90.00
_cell.angle_gamma   90.00
#
_symmetry.space_group_name_H-M   'P 1'
#
loop_
_entity.id
_entity.type
_entity.pdbx_description
1 polymer ?
#
loop_
_entity_poly.entity_id
_entity_poly.type
_entity_poly.pdbx_seq_one_letter_code
_entity_poly.pdbx_strand_id
1 'polypeptide(L)'
;SFTQSTATSSQDYRGNKRKWVPEEDVTLVACMVDLHNVGTFNKDTEVKTDYLNELEIMLENFLPRAMLKARHNLESRIKTWKNDWAIVYNILKGKDNSGFG
;
A
#
# COMPACT_ATOMS: atom_id res chain seq x y z
N SER A 1 23.33 1.74 39.40
CA SER A 1 23.12 2.91 38.54
C SER A 1 22.80 2.44 37.15
N PHE A 2 21.59 2.68 36.66
CA PHE A 2 21.20 2.38 35.27
C PHE A 2 21.50 3.59 34.40
N THR A 3 22.35 3.44 33.38
CA THR A 3 22.50 4.46 32.33
C THR A 3 21.57 4.08 31.19
N GLN A 4 20.51 4.87 31.02
CA GLN A 4 19.60 4.79 29.88
C GLN A 4 20.30 5.42 28.67
N SER A 5 20.65 4.61 27.67
CA SER A 5 21.08 5.11 26.37
C SER A 5 19.86 5.32 25.49
N THR A 6 19.42 6.57 25.34
CA THR A 6 18.53 6.99 24.26
C THR A 6 19.33 7.11 22.97
N ALA A 7 19.11 6.23 22.01
CA ALA A 7 19.60 6.39 20.64
C ALA A 7 18.40 6.71 19.73
N THR A 8 18.15 8.00 19.54
CA THR A 8 17.35 8.52 18.44
C THR A 8 18.06 8.35 17.10
N SER A 9 17.25 7.99 16.09
CA SER A 9 17.46 8.24 14.65
C SER A 9 18.62 7.52 13.97
N SER A 10 18.37 6.27 13.58
CA SER A 10 19.20 5.60 12.57
C SER A 10 18.68 5.97 11.17
N GLN A 11 19.26 7.06 10.67
CA GLN A 11 19.47 7.52 9.30
C GLN A 11 18.57 7.01 8.16
N ASP A 12 18.03 7.96 7.40
CA ASP A 12 17.55 7.79 6.04
C ASP A 12 18.65 7.20 5.12
N TYR A 13 18.60 5.89 4.87
CA TYR A 13 19.48 5.21 3.92
C TYR A 13 18.70 4.70 2.70
N ARG A 14 18.24 5.60 1.80
CA ARG A 14 18.14 5.37 0.33
C ARG A 14 17.48 6.53 -0.46
N GLY A 15 18.20 7.62 -0.65
CA GLY A 15 17.82 8.69 -1.60
C GLY A 15 16.52 9.41 -1.25
N ASN A 16 16.25 10.54 -1.88
CA ASN A 16 14.98 11.26 -1.73
C ASN A 16 13.84 10.52 -2.46
N LYS A 17 13.61 9.24 -2.13
CA LYS A 17 12.46 8.49 -2.64
C LYS A 17 11.21 9.09 -1.99
N ARG A 18 10.31 9.59 -2.83
CA ARG A 18 8.99 10.09 -2.42
C ARG A 18 8.34 9.07 -1.50
N LYS A 19 8.01 9.49 -0.28
CA LYS A 19 7.24 8.70 0.67
C LYS A 19 5.75 8.96 0.40
N TRP A 20 4.94 7.91 0.53
CA TRP A 20 3.49 8.06 0.54
C TRP A 20 3.05 8.81 1.79
N VAL A 21 2.10 9.74 1.66
CA VAL A 21 1.50 10.41 2.82
C VAL A 21 0.15 9.77 3.18
N PRO A 22 -0.33 9.88 4.44
CA PRO A 22 -1.56 9.23 4.87
C PRO A 22 -2.78 9.56 4.01
N GLU A 23 -2.89 10.78 3.50
CA GLU A 23 -3.99 11.21 2.64
C GLU A 23 -4.01 10.45 1.31
N GLU A 24 -2.83 10.14 0.77
CA GLU A 24 -2.68 9.35 -0.45
C GLU A 24 -3.07 7.90 -0.21
N ASP A 25 -2.70 7.35 0.94
CA ASP A 25 -3.09 5.99 1.34
C ASP A 25 -4.62 5.87 1.49
N VAL A 26 -5.25 6.82 2.17
CA VAL A 26 -6.70 6.88 2.33
C VAL A 26 -7.39 6.94 0.97
N THR A 27 -6.89 7.78 0.06
CA THR A 27 -7.46 7.91 -1.29
C THR A 27 -7.28 6.63 -2.10
N LEU A 28 -6.11 5.98 -2.03
CA LEU A 28 -5.86 4.71 -2.70
C LEU A 28 -6.79 3.60 -2.17
N VAL A 29 -6.99 3.49 -0.85
CA VAL A 29 -7.94 2.54 -0.27
C VAL A 29 -9.36 2.82 -0.72
N ALA A 30 -9.80 4.09 -0.72
CA ALA A 30 -11.13 4.47 -1.21
C ALA A 30 -11.34 4.07 -2.67
N CYS A 31 -10.37 4.37 -3.55
CA CYS A 31 -10.43 3.97 -4.96
C CYS A 31 -10.49 2.44 -5.13
N MET A 32 -9.73 1.68 -4.35
CA MET A 32 -9.76 0.21 -4.38
C MET A 32 -11.12 -0.36 -3.95
N VAL A 33 -11.74 0.23 -2.93
CA VAL A 33 -13.06 -0.16 -2.42
C VAL A 33 -14.14 0.18 -3.45
N ASP A 34 -14.13 1.41 -3.98
CA ASP A 34 -15.08 1.83 -5.01
C ASP A 34 -14.95 0.94 -6.25
N LEU A 35 -13.74 0.71 -6.73
CA LEU A 35 -13.49 -0.14 -7.89
C LEU A 35 -13.95 -1.59 -7.68
N HIS A 36 -13.78 -2.12 -6.47
CA HIS A 36 -14.30 -3.44 -6.09
C HIS A 36 -15.85 -3.45 -6.08
N ASN A 37 -16.47 -2.38 -5.59
CA ASN A 37 -17.92 -2.26 -5.44
C ASN A 37 -18.65 -2.03 -6.76
N VAL A 38 -18.02 -1.40 -7.76
CA VAL A 38 -18.63 -1.14 -9.08
C VAL A 38 -18.97 -2.46 -9.82
N GLY A 39 -18.49 -3.62 -9.37
CA GLY A 39 -18.94 -4.92 -9.85
C GLY A 39 -18.42 -5.32 -11.24
N THR A 40 -17.83 -4.39 -12.00
CA THR A 40 -17.30 -4.60 -13.36
C THR A 40 -16.14 -5.59 -13.42
N PHE A 41 -15.40 -5.78 -12.33
CA PHE A 41 -14.35 -6.82 -12.25
C PHE A 41 -14.88 -8.22 -11.94
N ASN A 42 -16.18 -8.35 -11.66
CA ASN A 42 -16.86 -9.60 -11.34
C ASN A 42 -17.98 -9.89 -12.35
N LYS A 43 -17.63 -10.13 -13.63
CA LYS A 43 -17.98 -11.37 -14.38
C LYS A 43 -18.13 -11.23 -15.90
N ASP A 44 -18.54 -10.11 -16.51
CA ASP A 44 -18.97 -10.15 -17.93
C ASP A 44 -18.48 -9.03 -18.87
N THR A 45 -17.54 -8.17 -18.47
CA THR A 45 -17.00 -7.13 -19.37
C THR A 45 -15.80 -7.64 -20.15
N GLU A 46 -16.02 -7.90 -21.45
CA GLU A 46 -15.04 -8.40 -22.44
C GLU A 46 -13.85 -7.44 -22.68
N VAL A 47 -13.90 -6.23 -22.12
CA VAL A 47 -12.73 -5.36 -21.97
C VAL A 47 -12.26 -5.44 -20.52
N LYS A 48 -11.38 -6.40 -20.23
CA LYS A 48 -10.58 -6.38 -18.99
C LYS A 48 -9.60 -5.21 -19.08
N THR A 49 -10.04 -4.01 -18.73
CA THR A 49 -9.08 -2.97 -18.34
C THR A 49 -8.32 -3.50 -17.12
N ASP A 50 -7.00 -3.32 -17.12
CA ASP A 50 -6.16 -3.75 -16.00
C ASP A 50 -6.61 -3.00 -14.73
N TYR A 51 -6.86 -3.73 -13.63
CA TYR A 51 -7.28 -3.16 -12.34
C TYR A 51 -6.31 -2.05 -11.89
N LEU A 52 -5.01 -2.21 -12.15
CA LEU A 52 -4.02 -1.17 -11.84
C LEU A 52 -4.18 0.07 -12.73
N ASN A 53 -4.54 -0.09 -14.00
CA ASN A 53 -4.76 1.03 -14.91
C ASN A 53 -5.99 1.86 -14.51
N GLU A 54 -7.06 1.19 -14.07
CA GLU A 54 -8.25 1.91 -13.59
C GLU A 54 -7.95 2.66 -12.28
N LEU A 55 -7.20 2.04 -11.36
CA LEU A 55 -6.75 2.71 -10.15
C LEU A 55 -5.85 3.91 -10.44
N GLU A 56 -4.96 3.81 -11.43
CA GLU A 56 -4.12 4.94 -11.88
C GLU A 56 -4.98 6.12 -12.34
N ILE A 57 -5.99 5.86 -13.16
CA ILE A 57 -6.92 6.88 -13.66
C ILE A 57 -7.70 7.53 -12.51
N MET A 58 -8.26 6.73 -11.60
CA MET A 58 -8.99 7.24 -10.43
C MET A 58 -8.09 8.12 -9.56
N LEU A 59 -6.87 7.67 -9.27
CA LEU A 59 -5.93 8.42 -8.45
C LEU A 59 -5.45 9.71 -9.11
N GLU A 60 -5.25 9.73 -10.44
CA GLU A 60 -4.92 10.97 -11.14
C GLU A 60 -6.04 12.01 -11.04
N ASN A 61 -7.31 11.58 -11.04
CA ASN A 61 -8.46 12.46 -10.86
C ASN A 61 -8.56 13.01 -9.44
N PHE A 62 -8.35 12.18 -8.41
CA PHE A 62 -8.43 12.61 -7.01
C PHE A 62 -7.18 13.34 -6.52
N LEU A 63 -6.01 13.00 -7.06
CA LEU A 63 -4.70 13.50 -6.66
C LEU A 63 -3.89 14.02 -7.86
N PRO A 64 -4.40 14.99 -8.65
CA PRO A 64 -3.77 15.42 -9.91
C PRO A 64 -2.38 16.05 -9.72
N ARG A 65 -2.10 16.55 -8.52
CA ARG A 65 -0.82 17.16 -8.13
C ARG A 65 0.12 16.17 -7.42
N ALA A 66 -0.37 14.99 -7.08
CA ALA A 66 0.49 13.98 -6.52
C ALA A 66 1.36 13.43 -7.65
N MET A 67 2.69 13.56 -7.53
CA MET A 67 3.63 12.90 -8.45
C MET A 67 3.65 11.35 -8.29
N LEU A 68 2.49 10.72 -8.07
CA LEU A 68 2.26 9.27 -7.91
C LEU A 68 2.14 8.55 -9.26
N LYS A 69 2.24 9.30 -10.37
CA LYS A 69 1.95 8.90 -11.75
C LYS A 69 2.72 7.70 -12.31
N ALA A 70 3.61 7.08 -11.54
CA ALA A 70 4.31 5.89 -11.99
C ALA A 70 3.60 4.64 -11.48
N ARG A 71 3.19 3.78 -12.41
CA ARG A 71 2.67 2.42 -12.13
C ARG A 71 3.49 1.65 -11.10
N HIS A 72 4.81 1.71 -11.21
CA HIS A 72 5.74 1.09 -10.26
C HIS A 72 5.54 1.59 -8.81
N ASN A 73 5.19 2.87 -8.60
CA ASN A 73 4.94 3.41 -7.25
C ASN A 73 3.69 2.78 -6.61
N LEU A 74 2.63 2.59 -7.39
CA LEU A 74 1.39 1.95 -6.95
C LEU A 74 1.59 0.47 -6.67
N GLU A 75 2.23 -0.25 -7.59
CA GLU A 75 2.57 -1.66 -7.42
C GLU A 75 3.40 -1.87 -6.16
N SER A 76 4.42 -1.03 -5.93
CA SER A 76 5.23 -1.09 -4.71
C SER A 76 4.39 -0.87 -3.46
N ARG A 77 3.44 0.08 -3.47
CA ARG A 77 2.61 0.39 -2.30
C ARG A 77 1.67 -0.77 -1.95
N ILE A 78 0.96 -1.28 -2.96
CA ILE A 78 0.05 -2.41 -2.81
C ILE A 78 0.80 -3.67 -2.34
N LYS A 79 2.02 -3.90 -2.86
CA LYS A 79 2.86 -5.02 -2.43
C LYS A 79 3.25 -4.91 -0.95
N THR A 80 3.64 -3.72 -0.50
CA THR A 80 3.92 -3.47 0.93
C THR A 80 2.71 -3.82 1.79
N TRP A 81 1.52 -3.32 1.44
CA TRP A 81 0.30 -3.63 2.20
C TRP A 81 -0.06 -5.11 2.23
N LYS A 82 0.10 -5.82 1.11
CA LYS A 82 -0.12 -7.28 1.08
C LYS A 82 0.82 -8.03 2.03
N ASN A 83 2.08 -7.60 2.11
CA ASN A 83 3.04 -8.20 3.03
C ASN A 83 2.69 -7.89 4.50
N ASP A 84 2.38 -6.63 4.80
CA ASP A 84 2.00 -6.20 6.15
C ASP A 84 0.73 -6.93 6.63
N TRP A 85 -0.26 -7.07 5.75
CA TRP A 85 -1.47 -7.85 6.02
C TRP A 85 -1.17 -9.33 6.22
N ALA A 86 -0.29 -9.93 5.42
CA ALA A 86 0.08 -11.33 5.57
C ALA A 86 0.69 -11.61 6.95
N ILE A 87 1.53 -10.70 7.46
CA ILE A 87 2.11 -10.79 8.80
C ILE A 87 1.00 -10.77 9.86
N VAL A 88 0.11 -9.77 9.82
CA VAL A 88 -1.01 -9.65 10.76
C VAL A 88 -1.91 -10.88 10.71
N TYR A 89 -2.23 -11.35 9.51
CA TYR A 89 -3.07 -12.52 9.31
C TYR A 89 -2.42 -13.79 9.88
N ASN A 90 -1.11 -14.00 9.69
CA ASN A 90 -0.41 -15.16 10.22
C ASN A 90 -0.37 -15.17 11.75
N ILE A 91 -0.17 -14.00 12.37
CA ILE A 91 -0.26 -13.82 13.83
C ILE A 91 -1.67 -14.20 14.31
N LEU A 92 -2.72 -13.67 13.67
CA LEU A 92 -4.11 -13.95 14.03
C LEU A 92 -4.49 -15.43 13.85
N LYS A 93 -3.89 -16.12 12.88
CA LYS A 93 -4.13 -17.54 12.61
C LYS A 93 -3.22 -18.48 13.41
N GLY A 94 -2.34 -17.95 14.27
CA GLY A 94 -1.43 -18.72 15.12
C GLY A 94 -0.44 -19.60 14.32
N LYS A 95 -0.20 -19.27 13.05
CA LYS A 95 0.57 -20.11 12.13
C LYS A 95 2.09 -19.94 12.31
N ASP A 96 2.54 -18.79 12.84
CA ASP A 96 3.95 -18.39 12.86
C ASP A 96 4.47 -17.99 14.27
N ASN A 97 4.04 -18.69 15.33
CA ASN A 97 4.54 -18.43 16.68
C ASN A 97 5.92 -19.07 16.97
N SER A 98 6.53 -19.77 16.00
CA SER A 98 7.75 -20.56 16.22
C SER A 98 9.07 -19.80 15.99
N GLY A 99 9.03 -18.49 15.74
CA GLY A 99 10.22 -17.69 15.38
C GLY A 99 10.48 -16.45 16.23
N PHE A 100 9.67 -16.21 17.27
CA PHE A 100 9.96 -15.21 18.30
C PHE A 100 10.40 -15.94 19.58
N GLY A 101 11.63 -16.46 19.56
CA GLY A 101 12.31 -17.11 20.68
C GLY A 101 13.80 -16.84 20.60
#